data_AF-A0ABC8S422-F1
#
_entry.id   AF-A0ABC8S422-F1
#
_cell.length_a   1.000
_cell.length_b   1.000
_cell.length_c   1.000
_cell.angle_alpha   90.00
_cell.angle_beta   90.00
_cell.angle_gamma   90.00
#
_symmetry.space_group_name_H-M   'P 1'
#
loop_
_entity.id
_entity.type
_entity.pdbx_description
1 polymer ?
#
loop_
_entity_poly.entity_id
_entity_poly.type
_entity_poly.pdbx_seq_one_letter_code
_entity_poly.pdbx_strand_id
1 'polypeptide(L)'
;AWRLWTEERTLELIDTSVEDSCILPEIFRFIHVGLLCVQQLPHDRPNMLLVVMMLSVLCKSVLFAHNWGDGIVKRKPILSLRKDEDGETKAMSF
;
A
#
# COMPACT_ATOMS: atom_id res chain seq x y z
N ALA A 1 16.21 -7.17 8.16
CA ALA A 1 15.31 -6.00 8.39
C ALA A 1 15.37 -5.52 9.84
N TRP A 2 14.79 -6.22 10.82
CA TRP A 2 14.73 -5.75 12.21
C TRP A 2 16.08 -5.32 12.82
N ARG A 3 17.14 -6.10 12.59
CA ARG A 3 18.50 -5.76 13.05
C ARG A 3 19.00 -4.40 12.53
N LEU A 4 18.81 -4.13 11.24
CA LEU A 4 19.24 -2.87 10.62
C LEU A 4 18.42 -1.69 11.14
N TRP A 5 17.13 -1.91 11.44
CA TRP A 5 16.27 -0.91 12.09
C TRP A 5 16.79 -0.55 13.49
N THR A 6 17.16 -1.55 14.31
CA THR A 6 17.70 -1.32 15.65
C THR A 6 19.12 -0.75 15.67
N GLU A 7 19.88 -0.95 14.59
CA GLU A 7 21.24 -0.40 14.41
C GLU A 7 21.22 1.00 13.77
N GLU A 8 20.05 1.62 13.56
CA GLU A 8 19.87 2.89 12.83
C GLU A 8 20.40 2.88 11.37
N ARG A 9 20.61 1.68 10.81
CA ARG A 9 21.08 1.44 9.44
C ARG A 9 19.93 1.20 8.47
N THR A 10 18.80 1.84 8.74
CA THR A 10 17.55 1.63 7.98
C THR A 10 17.67 2.07 6.51
N LEU A 11 18.60 2.96 6.18
CA LEU A 11 18.87 3.36 4.79
C LEU A 11 19.30 2.17 3.92
N GLU A 12 19.95 1.14 4.49
CA GLU A 12 20.35 -0.06 3.75
C GLU A 12 19.18 -1.00 3.40
N LEU A 13 17.99 -0.74 3.95
CA LEU A 13 16.75 -1.42 3.59
C LEU A 13 16.01 -0.74 2.43
N ILE A 14 16.42 0.48 2.06
CA ILE A 14 15.74 1.28 1.04
C ILE A 14 16.23 0.82 -0.32
N ASP A 15 15.29 0.41 -1.17
CA ASP A 15 15.57 0.13 -2.57
C ASP A 15 15.65 1.45 -3.34
N THR A 16 16.62 1.59 -4.24
CA THR A 16 16.80 2.82 -5.03
C THR A 16 15.59 3.13 -5.91
N SER A 17 14.78 2.12 -6.28
CA SER A 17 13.55 2.31 -7.05
C SER A 17 12.48 3.12 -6.32
N VAL A 18 12.54 3.23 -4.99
CA VAL A 18 11.56 4.01 -4.21
C VAL A 18 12.05 5.40 -3.82
N GLU A 19 13.33 5.70 -3.97
CA GLU A 19 13.93 7.01 -3.62
C GLU A 19 13.32 8.17 -4.41
N ASP A 20 12.97 7.94 -5.68
CA ASP A 20 12.34 8.97 -6.52
C ASP A 20 10.83 9.16 -6.22
N SER A 21 10.20 8.19 -5.56
CA SER A 21 8.75 8.13 -5.36
C SER A 21 8.28 8.60 -3.98
N CYS A 22 9.16 8.57 -2.99
CA CYS A 22 8.84 8.79 -1.58
C CYS A 22 9.94 9.61 -0.90
N ILE A 23 9.57 10.48 0.03
CA ILE A 23 10.57 11.18 0.86
C ILE A 23 11.06 10.27 2.00
N LEU A 24 12.30 10.45 2.46
CA LEU A 24 12.90 9.62 3.54
C LEU A 24 12.00 9.43 4.78
N PRO A 25 11.29 10.46 5.30
CA PRO A 25 10.36 10.27 6.42
C PRO A 25 9.18 9.33 6.11
N GLU A 26 8.72 9.28 4.86
CA GLU A 26 7.68 8.34 4.42
C GLU A 26 8.22 6.91 4.39
N ILE A 27 9.43 6.73 3.86
CA ILE A 27 10.09 5.43 3.78
C ILE A 27 10.35 4.85 5.17
N PHE A 28 10.89 5.65 6.11
CA PHE A 28 11.09 5.18 7.48
C PHE A 28 9.80 4.74 8.17
N ARG A 29 8.69 5.43 7.90
CA ARG A 29 7.39 5.03 8.44
C ARG A 29 6.89 3.74 7.82
N PHE A 30 7.02 3.55 6.49
CA PHE A 30 6.64 2.29 5.85
C PHE A 30 7.40 1.11 6.46
N ILE A 31 8.71 1.28 6.66
CA ILE A 31 9.55 0.27 7.30
C ILE A 31 9.08 0.03 8.74
N HIS A 32 8.86 1.09 9.53
CA HIS A 32 8.38 0.98 10.91
C HIS A 32 7.05 0.23 11.02
N VAL A 33 6.05 0.64 10.22
CA VAL A 33 4.72 0.04 10.22
C VAL A 33 4.77 -1.40 9.72
N GLY A 34 5.57 -1.68 8.68
CA GLY A 34 5.80 -3.03 8.17
C GLY A 34 6.42 -3.94 9.23
N LEU A 35 7.40 -3.43 9.99
CA LEU A 35 8.03 -4.14 11.10
C LEU A 35 7.04 -4.43 12.25
N LEU A 36 6.15 -3.49 12.58
CA LEU A 36 5.08 -3.70 13.56
C LEU A 36 4.08 -4.79 13.12
N CYS A 37 3.77 -4.87 11.82
CA CYS A 37 2.83 -5.86 11.29
C CYS A 37 3.34 -7.30 11.38
N VAL A 38 4.65 -7.50 11.37
CA VAL A 38 5.29 -8.83 11.41
C VAL A 38 5.83 -9.21 12.79
N GLN A 39 5.38 -8.52 13.83
CA GLN A 39 5.78 -8.83 15.20
C GLN A 39 5.46 -10.28 15.58
N GLN A 40 6.40 -10.90 16.29
CA GLN A 40 6.28 -12.28 16.76
C GLN A 40 5.04 -12.45 17.63
N LEU A 41 4.80 -11.49 18.52
CA LEU A 41 3.67 -11.47 19.42
C LEU A 41 2.44 -10.84 18.71
N PRO A 42 1.30 -11.55 18.64
CA PRO A 42 0.12 -11.04 17.94
C PRO A 42 -0.45 -9.75 18.54
N HIS A 43 -0.26 -9.52 19.84
CA HIS A 43 -0.78 -8.34 20.54
C HIS A 43 0.00 -7.06 20.23
N ASP A 44 1.23 -7.18 19.73
CA ASP A 44 2.04 -6.03 19.29
C ASP A 44 1.73 -5.61 17.84
N ARG A 45 0.94 -6.42 17.13
CA ARG A 45 0.55 -6.11 15.75
C ARG A 45 -0.55 -5.05 15.77
N PRO A 46 -0.38 -3.94 15.04
CA PRO A 46 -1.40 -2.92 14.94
C PRO A 46 -2.64 -3.47 14.23
N ASN A 47 -3.81 -2.95 14.60
CA ASN A 47 -5.04 -3.21 13.85
C ASN A 47 -4.88 -2.71 12.41
N MET A 48 -5.45 -3.41 11.42
CA MET A 48 -5.38 -2.99 10.01
C MET A 48 -5.91 -1.57 9.77
N LEU A 49 -6.92 -1.12 10.52
CA LEU A 49 -7.39 0.27 10.50
C LEU A 49 -6.29 1.24 10.94
N LEU A 50 -5.57 0.89 12.01
CA LEU A 50 -4.47 1.69 12.53
C LEU A 50 -3.30 1.72 11.54
N VAL A 51 -2.99 0.59 10.89
CA VAL A 51 -2.00 0.55 9.79
C VAL A 51 -2.38 1.53 8.68
N VAL A 52 -3.62 1.49 8.20
CA VAL A 52 -4.08 2.41 7.15
C VAL A 52 -3.98 3.86 7.61
N MET A 53 -4.38 4.18 8.85
CA MET A 53 -4.24 5.53 9.42
C MET A 53 -2.78 5.98 9.51
N MET A 54 -1.89 5.13 10.01
CA MET A 54 -0.45 5.44 10.13
C MET A 54 0.15 5.69 8.73
N LEU A 55 -0.30 4.98 7.70
CA LEU A 55 0.18 5.18 6.34
C LEU A 55 -0.44 6.41 5.66
N SER A 56 -1.74 6.68 5.88
CA SER A 56 -2.49 7.74 5.18
C SER A 56 -2.14 9.15 5.62
N VAL A 57 -1.76 9.37 6.89
CA VAL A 57 -1.56 10.73 7.45
C VAL A 57 -0.33 11.44 6.88
N LEU A 58 0.56 10.71 6.21
CA LEU A 58 1.87 11.23 5.84
C LEU A 58 2.30 10.89 4.41
N CYS A 59 1.52 10.10 3.65
CA CYS A 59 1.75 9.95 2.21
C CYS A 59 1.25 11.21 1.49
N LYS A 60 2.04 12.28 1.54
CA LYS A 60 1.78 13.43 0.69
C LYS A 60 2.12 13.07 -0.75
N SER A 61 3.16 12.25 -0.98
CA SER A 61 3.55 11.73 -2.30
C SER A 61 2.47 10.88 -2.99
N VAL A 62 1.77 9.99 -2.28
CA VAL A 62 0.65 9.19 -2.87
C VAL A 62 -0.59 10.05 -3.13
N LEU A 63 -0.84 11.08 -2.30
CA LEU A 63 -1.91 12.06 -2.53
C LEU A 63 -1.59 13.07 -3.64
N PHE A 64 -0.32 13.33 -3.94
CA PHE A 64 0.10 14.25 -5.01
C PHE A 64 0.37 13.53 -6.35
N ALA A 65 0.76 12.25 -6.36
CA ALA A 65 0.98 11.48 -7.60
C ALA A 65 -0.32 10.92 -8.19
N HIS A 66 -1.34 10.70 -7.36
CA HIS A 66 -2.70 10.51 -7.83
C HIS A 66 -3.59 11.49 -7.08
N ASN A 67 -4.15 12.44 -7.83
CA ASN A 67 -5.48 12.95 -7.53
C ASN A 67 -6.32 11.74 -7.10
N TRP A 68 -6.60 11.59 -5.81
CA TRP A 68 -7.59 10.62 -5.31
C TRP A 68 -8.97 11.18 -5.66
N GLY A 69 -9.18 11.27 -6.96
CA GLY A 69 -10.37 11.58 -7.71
C GLY A 69 -10.32 10.64 -8.90
N ASP A 70 -10.37 9.34 -8.61
CA ASP A 70 -10.98 8.30 -9.45
C ASP A 70 -10.84 6.92 -8.77
N GLY A 71 -11.74 6.62 -7.83
CA GLY A 71 -12.33 5.28 -7.83
C GLY A 71 -11.85 4.20 -6.86
N ILE A 72 -11.34 4.50 -5.65
CA ILE A 72 -11.32 3.47 -4.56
C ILE A 72 -12.68 3.45 -3.82
N VAL A 73 -13.76 3.39 -4.60
CA VAL A 73 -14.93 2.54 -4.34
C VAL A 73 -15.35 1.93 -5.69
N LYS A 74 -14.43 1.28 -6.40
CA LYS A 74 -14.83 0.23 -7.33
C LYS A 74 -14.67 -1.10 -6.62
N ARG A 75 -15.65 -1.40 -5.75
CA ARG A 75 -16.04 -2.79 -5.55
C ARG A 75 -16.25 -3.35 -6.96
N LYS A 76 -15.37 -4.22 -7.43
CA LYS A 76 -15.60 -4.94 -8.67
C LYS A 76 -16.92 -5.70 -8.49
N PRO A 77 -17.96 -5.49 -9.32
CA PRO A 77 -19.05 -6.44 -9.38
C PRO A 77 -18.47 -7.79 -9.77
N ILE A 78 -19.02 -8.88 -9.24
CA ILE A 78 -18.56 -10.27 -9.44
C ILE A 78 -18.55 -10.72 -10.92
N LEU A 79 -19.03 -9.88 -11.84
CA LEU A 79 -19.16 -10.19 -13.26
C LEU A 79 -18.09 -9.47 -14.09
N SER A 80 -17.06 -10.22 -14.51
CA SER A 80 -16.08 -9.74 -15.49
C SER A 80 -16.70 -9.76 -16.89
N LEU A 81 -17.15 -8.60 -17.38
CA LEU A 81 -17.53 -8.44 -18.78
C LEU A 81 -16.26 -8.24 -19.63
N ARG A 82 -15.86 -9.29 -20.34
CA ARG A 82 -14.93 -9.14 -21.48
C ARG A 82 -15.77 -8.63 -22.66
N LYS A 83 -15.39 -7.50 -23.24
CA LYS A 83 -15.95 -7.03 -24.51
C LYS A 83 -15.27 -7.82 -25.61
N ASP A 84 -16.03 -8.62 -26.35
CA ASP A 84 -15.57 -9.16 -27.63
C ASP A 84 -15.68 -8.05 -28.69
N GLU A 85 -14.83 -8.11 -29.72
CA GLU A 85 -14.60 -7.02 -30.70
C GLU A 85 -15.80 -6.73 -31.62
N ASP A 86 -16.93 -7.39 -31.39
CA ASP A 86 -18.18 -7.24 -32.15
C ASP A 86 -19.25 -6.42 -31.38
N GLY A 87 -18.90 -5.88 -30.21
CA GLY A 87 -19.72 -4.88 -29.50
C GLY A 87 -20.96 -5.41 -28.76
N GLU A 88 -21.17 -6.72 -28.68
CA GLU A 88 -22.29 -7.31 -27.95
C GLU A 88 -21.84 -7.91 -26.59
N THR A 89 -22.12 -7.20 -25.49
CA THR A 89 -21.81 -7.65 -24.13
C THR A 89 -22.73 -8.80 -23.72
N LYS A 90 -22.19 -10.02 -23.60
CA LYS A 90 -22.93 -11.16 -23.06
C LYS A 90 -22.49 -11.46 -21.62
N ALA A 91 -23.44 -11.47 -20.69
CA ALA A 91 -23.21 -11.89 -19.31
C ALA A 91 -23.09 -13.42 -19.25
N MET A 92 -22.01 -13.94 -18.68
CA MET A 92 -21.87 -15.37 -18.37
C MET A 92 -22.16 -15.56 -16.88
N SER A 93 -23.25 -16.27 -16.55
CA SER A 93 -23.58 -16.66 -15.18
C SER A 93 -22.77 -17.89 -14.78
N PHE A 94 -22.14 -17.85 -13.62
CA PHE A 94 -21.83 -19.07 -12.86
C PHE A 94 -23.01 -19.40 -11.94
#